data_AF-A0ABD3VPM0-F1
#
_entry.id   AF-A0ABD3VPM0-F1
#
_cell.length_a   1.000
_cell.length_b   1.000
_cell.length_c   1.000
_cell.angle_alpha   90.00
_cell.angle_beta   90.00
_cell.angle_gamma   90.00
#
_symmetry.space_group_name_H-M   'P 1'
#
loop_
_entity.id
_entity.type
_entity.pdbx_description
1 polymer ?
#
loop_
_entity_poly.entity_id
_entity_poly.type
_entity_poly.pdbx_seq_one_letter_code
_entity_poly.pdbx_strand_id
1 'polypeptide(L)' 'MAYVGVLCGPLSGTVIKHFSTSLHPELKTAVTLAHEIGHLLGLVHDTPSCACADPSAKCIMDPDIT' A
#
# COMPACT_ATOMS: atom_id res chain seq x y z
N MET A 1 -5.45 -3.84 -3.79
CA MET A 1 -6.60 -3.01 -4.17
C MET A 1 -7.52 -2.84 -2.97
N ALA A 2 -7.88 -1.60 -2.66
CA ALA A 2 -8.83 -1.23 -1.61
C ALA A 2 -9.59 0.05 -2.01
N TYR A 3 -10.78 0.24 -1.46
CA TYR A 3 -11.49 1.52 -1.54
C TYR A 3 -10.86 2.54 -0.59
N VAL A 4 -10.94 3.83 -0.96
CA VAL A 4 -10.33 4.92 -0.19
C VAL A 4 -11.29 5.45 0.88
N GLY A 5 -10.82 5.54 2.13
CA GLY A 5 -11.53 6.24 3.21
C GLY A 5 -12.80 5.55 3.67
N VAL A 6 -12.88 4.23 3.53
CA VAL A 6 -14.08 3.44 3.85
C VAL A 6 -13.94 2.58 5.10
N LEU A 7 -12.86 2.74 5.88
CA LEU A 7 -12.67 1.97 7.12
C LEU A 7 -13.91 2.07 8.03
N CYS A 8 -14.30 0.95 8.63
CA CYS A 8 -15.52 0.77 9.42
C CYS A 8 -16.84 0.89 8.64
N GLY A 9 -16.80 1.08 7.31
CA GLY A 9 -17.95 1.06 6.42
C GLY A 9 -18.18 -0.31 5.75
N PRO A 10 -19.30 -0.47 5.02
CA PRO A 10 -19.65 -1.73 4.35
C PRO A 10 -18.66 -2.13 3.24
N LEU A 11 -17.78 -1.21 2.80
CA LEU A 11 -16.77 -1.44 1.77
C LEU A 11 -15.35 -1.59 2.35
N SER A 12 -15.18 -1.79 3.66
CA SER A 12 -13.88 -1.90 4.36
C SER A 12 -12.99 -3.09 3.95
N GLY A 13 -13.36 -3.84 2.91
CA GLY A 13 -12.61 -5.00 2.44
C GLY A 13 -11.39 -4.59 1.62
N THR A 14 -10.33 -5.41 1.69
CA THR A 14 -9.15 -5.30 0.84
C THR A 14 -8.62 -6.69 0.45
N VAL A 15 -7.89 -6.77 -0.66
CA VAL A 15 -7.23 -7.98 -1.14
C VAL A 15 -5.72 -7.75 -1.18
N ILE A 16 -4.99 -8.63 -0.49
CA ILE A 16 -3.53 -8.63 -0.45
C ILE A 16 -3.01 -9.84 -1.21
N LYS A 17 -2.14 -9.60 -2.20
CA LYS A 17 -1.46 -10.65 -2.94
C LYS A 17 -0.31 -11.23 -2.11
N HIS A 18 -0.16 -12.55 -2.13
CA HIS A 18 1.01 -13.22 -1.58
C HIS A 18 2.13 -13.33 -2.64
N PHE A 19 3.35 -12.93 -2.28
CA PHE A 19 4.49 -12.84 -3.21
C PHE A 19 5.50 -13.99 -3.08
N SER A 20 5.04 -15.25 -3.02
CA SER A 20 5.86 -16.44 -2.71
C SER A 20 7.14 -16.62 -3.55
N THR A 21 7.20 -16.06 -4.76
CA THR A 21 8.34 -16.20 -5.68
C THR A 21 9.29 -14.99 -5.68
N SER A 22 9.02 -13.96 -4.87
CA SER A 22 9.87 -12.76 -4.80
C SER A 22 11.06 -12.93 -3.85
N LEU A 23 12.10 -12.14 -4.06
CA LEU A 23 13.11 -11.89 -3.04
C LEU A 23 12.43 -11.12 -1.88
N HIS A 24 12.48 -11.65 -0.66
CA HIS A 24 11.76 -11.16 0.53
C HIS A 24 10.22 -11.14 0.39
N PRO A 25 9.57 -12.31 0.26
CA PRO A 25 8.12 -12.42 0.10
C PRO A 25 7.34 -11.79 1.26
N GLU A 26 7.85 -11.92 2.49
CA GLU A 26 7.28 -11.35 3.70
C GLU A 26 7.25 -9.81 3.68
N LEU A 27 8.34 -9.17 3.25
CA LEU A 27 8.42 -7.72 3.18
C LEU A 27 7.50 -7.17 2.09
N LYS A 28 7.45 -7.80 0.90
CA LYS A 28 6.54 -7.36 -0.16
C LYS A 28 5.08 -7.49 0.23
N THR A 29 4.70 -8.61 0.86
CA THR A 29 3.34 -8.79 1.36
C THR A 29 3.03 -7.79 2.47
N ALA A 30 3.97 -7.49 3.38
CA ALA A 30 3.77 -6.48 4.43
C ALA A 30 3.61 -5.06 3.86
N VAL A 31 4.41 -4.69 2.85
CA VAL A 31 4.29 -3.39 2.17
C VAL A 31 2.95 -3.29 1.44
N THR A 32 2.52 -4.33 0.74
CA THR A 32 1.20 -4.37 0.09
C THR A 32 0.10 -4.25 1.13
N LEU A 33 0.16 -5.00 2.22
CA LEU A 33 -0.79 -4.90 3.33
C LEU A 33 -0.89 -3.45 3.86
N ALA A 34 0.25 -2.79 4.08
CA ALA A 34 0.30 -1.41 4.55
C ALA A 34 -0.29 -0.43 3.52
N HIS A 35 0.03 -0.57 2.23
CA HIS A 35 -0.52 0.26 1.15
C HIS A 35 -2.04 0.20 1.13
N GLU A 36 -2.60 -1.00 1.17
CA GLU A 36 -4.05 -1.18 1.06
C GLU A 36 -4.81 -0.79 2.32
N ILE A 37 -4.24 -1.04 3.52
CA ILE A 37 -4.80 -0.48 4.77
C ILE A 37 -4.73 1.04 4.74
N GLY A 38 -3.67 1.62 4.17
CA GLY A 38 -3.53 3.05 3.92
C GLY A 38 -4.72 3.60 3.12
N HIS A 39 -5.11 2.94 2.03
CA HIS A 39 -6.32 3.30 1.30
C HIS A 39 -7.57 3.23 2.18
N LEU A 40 -7.80 2.17 2.96
CA LEU A 40 -8.94 2.10 3.87
C LEU A 40 -8.99 3.28 4.86
N LEU A 41 -7.82 3.73 5.34
CA LEU A 41 -7.64 4.89 6.22
C LEU A 41 -7.81 6.25 5.51
N GLY A 42 -7.99 6.27 4.19
CA GLY A 42 -8.20 7.48 3.41
C GLY A 42 -6.95 8.04 2.73
N LEU A 43 -5.82 7.31 2.78
CA LEU A 43 -4.64 7.70 2.02
C LEU A 43 -4.85 7.42 0.54
N VAL A 44 -4.40 8.35 -0.30
CA VAL A 44 -4.36 8.20 -1.77
C VAL A 44 -2.92 7.96 -2.21
N HIS A 45 -2.73 7.59 -3.48
CA HIS A 45 -1.38 7.45 -4.03
C HIS A 45 -0.58 8.73 -3.90
N ASP A 46 0.72 8.55 -3.67
CA ASP A 46 1.69 9.64 -3.70
C ASP A 46 1.73 10.29 -5.09
N THR A 47 1.99 11.60 -5.09
CA THR A 47 2.23 12.37 -6.32
C THR A 47 3.74 12.55 -6.53
N PRO A 48 4.20 12.96 -7.72
CA PRO A 48 5.63 13.19 -7.96
C PRO A 48 6.30 14.22 -7.03
N SER A 49 5.50 15.06 -6.33
CA SER A 49 6.00 16.01 -5.32
C SER A 49 6.11 15.43 -3.92
N CYS A 50 5.56 14.24 -3.65
CA CYS A 50 5.70 13.56 -2.36
C CYS A 50 7.12 12.99 -2.22
N ALA A 51 7.64 13.00 -1.00
CA ALA A 51 8.94 12.41 -0.67
C ALA A 51 8.87 11.69 0.67
N CYS A 52 9.64 10.60 0.77
CA CYS A 52 9.83 9.87 2.01
C CYS A 52 11.21 10.18 2.62
N ALA A 53 11.38 9.82 3.89
CA ALA A 53 12.62 10.09 4.63
C ALA A 53 13.85 9.42 3.99
N ASP A 54 13.69 8.24 3.39
CA ASP A 54 14.70 7.62 2.56
C ASP A 54 14.45 7.99 1.08
N PRO A 55 15.29 8.83 0.46
CA PRO A 55 15.12 9.23 -0.94
C PRO A 55 15.49 8.13 -1.94
N SER A 56 16.11 7.04 -1.49
CA SER A 56 16.47 5.89 -2.34
C SER A 56 15.38 4.80 -2.35
N ALA A 57 14.39 4.92 -1.46
CA ALA A 57 13.28 3.98 -1.33
C ALA A 57 12.00 4.54 -1.97
N LYS A 58 11.15 3.63 -2.47
CA LYS A 58 9.78 3.99 -2.81
C LYS A 58 8.95 4.20 -1.53
N CYS A 59 8.07 5.18 -1.56
CA CYS A 59 7.08 5.40 -0.50
C CYS A 59 6.02 4.29 -0.49
N ILE A 60 5.42 4.05 0.67
CA ILE A 60 4.38 3.02 0.82
C ILE A 60 3.17 3.32 -0.08
N MET A 61 2.83 4.59 -0.34
CA MET A 61 1.70 4.96 -1.18
C MET A 61 2.10 5.23 -2.65
N ASP A 62 3.31 4.88 -3.06
CA ASP A 62 3.70 4.89 -4.48
C ASP A 62 2.74 3.99 -5.29
N PRO A 63 2.20 4.46 -6.43
CA PRO A 63 1.20 3.71 -7.20
C PRO A 63 1.74 2.39 -7.78
N ASP A 64 3.07 2.25 -7.89
CA ASP A 64 3.76 1.11 -8.47
C ASP A 64 4.51 0.28 -7.39
N ILE A 65 4.02 0.28 -6.15
CA ILE A 65 4.64 -0.46 -5.03
C ILE A 65 4.19 -1.92 -4.93
N THR A 66 2.98 -2.24 -5.42
CA THR A 66 2.31 -3.55 -5.28
C THR A 66 2.36 -4.41 -6.54
#